data_AF-A0A524LEG1-F1
#
_entry.id   AF-A0A524LEG1-F1
#
_cell.length_a   1.000
_cell.length_b   1.000
_cell.length_c   1.000
_cell.angle_alpha   90.00
_cell.angle_beta   90.00
_cell.angle_gamma   90.00
#
_symmetry.space_group_name_H-M   'P 1'
#
loop_
_entity.id
_entity.type
_entity.pdbx_description
1 polymer ?
#
loop_
_entity_poly.entity_id
_entity_poly.type
_entity_poly.pdbx_seq_one_letter_code
_entity_poly.pdbx_strand_id
1 'polypeptide(L)'
;MNYTNETLRDLYLKDLNMPDTYHGRTTPKVRNIREWKDIKMFLPEGATVPRPLDPFGATKIYVWSDLHFGHENIIKYCNRPFPNKELMTQCLIGNYQKVVNHDDIVIFGGDVGFMKEHALNDILNQLPGYKILIYGNHDMHRGQLLNLAFNERHLCLVINVEDVDMDYQLLFTHYPMDQLNIPQGCYNVHGHIHDKLVPGNKHINLCVEHTGYKPVLLKDYVIARTHRAEAARLGLAYVG
;
A
#
# COMPACT_ATOMS: atom_id res chain seq x y z
N MET A 1 -5.05 4.93 22.39
CA MET A 1 -5.78 3.66 22.28
C MET A 1 -5.39 3.02 20.97
N ASN A 2 -4.91 1.78 20.98
CA ASN A 2 -4.62 1.05 19.75
C ASN A 2 -5.89 0.31 19.31
N TYR A 3 -6.38 0.62 18.11
CA TYR A 3 -7.48 -0.10 17.49
C TYR A 3 -6.99 -1.50 17.10
N THR A 4 -7.85 -2.50 17.24
CA THR A 4 -7.50 -3.86 16.81
C THR A 4 -7.45 -3.94 15.28
N ASN A 5 -6.63 -4.85 14.75
CA ASN A 5 -6.56 -5.11 13.30
C ASN A 5 -7.94 -5.42 12.71
N GLU A 6 -8.78 -6.14 13.45
CA GLU A 6 -10.15 -6.47 13.04
C GLU A 6 -11.06 -5.24 13.00
N THR A 7 -10.95 -4.33 13.98
CA THR A 7 -11.71 -3.08 13.98
C THR A 7 -11.36 -2.20 12.78
N LEU A 8 -10.06 -2.02 12.50
CA LEU A 8 -9.61 -1.21 11.36
C LEU A 8 -9.96 -1.86 10.02
N ARG A 9 -9.90 -3.19 9.93
CA ARG A 9 -10.37 -3.96 8.77
C ARG A 9 -11.85 -3.72 8.51
N ASP A 10 -12.69 -3.79 9.54
CA ASP A 10 -14.13 -3.60 9.41
C ASP A 10 -14.50 -2.17 9.00
N LEU A 11 -13.77 -1.18 9.53
CA LEU A 11 -13.91 0.21 9.10
C LEU A 11 -13.53 0.38 7.62
N TYR A 12 -12.43 -0.22 7.18
CA TYR A 12 -12.04 -0.20 5.77
C TYR A 12 -13.08 -0.86 4.87
N LEU A 13 -13.63 -2.03 5.25
CA LEU A 13 -14.70 -2.69 4.48
C LEU A 13 -15.97 -1.84 4.39
N LYS A 14 -16.34 -1.12 5.45
CA LYS A 14 -17.46 -0.17 5.41
C LYS A 14 -17.15 0.98 4.44
N ASP A 15 -15.94 1.51 4.49
CA ASP A 15 -15.48 2.61 3.63
C ASP A 15 -15.45 2.23 2.15
N LEU A 16 -15.03 1.00 1.80
CA LEU A 16 -15.07 0.48 0.43
C LEU A 16 -16.49 0.49 -0.18
N ASN A 17 -17.53 0.41 0.65
CA ASN A 17 -18.93 0.47 0.23
C ASN A 17 -19.47 1.91 0.11
N MET A 18 -18.67 2.92 0.45
CA MET A 18 -19.00 4.34 0.33
C MET A 18 -18.61 4.89 -1.06
N PRO A 19 -19.19 6.03 -1.48
CA PRO A 19 -18.88 6.64 -2.78
C PRO A 19 -17.38 6.92 -2.98
N ASP A 20 -16.90 6.69 -4.21
CA ASP A 20 -15.53 7.03 -4.61
C ASP A 20 -15.40 8.50 -5.01
N THR A 21 -15.40 9.35 -4.00
CA THR A 21 -15.32 10.81 -4.14
C THR A 21 -14.00 11.28 -4.77
N TYR A 22 -12.90 10.52 -4.62
CA TYR A 22 -11.58 10.84 -5.19
C TYR A 22 -11.52 10.68 -6.72
N HIS A 23 -12.46 9.91 -7.28
CA HIS A 23 -12.71 9.83 -8.72
C HIS A 23 -14.01 10.55 -9.15
N GLY A 24 -14.63 11.33 -8.25
CA GLY A 24 -15.86 12.06 -8.54
C GLY A 24 -17.07 11.15 -8.79
N ARG A 25 -17.07 9.93 -8.24
CA ARG A 25 -18.13 8.94 -8.42
C ARG A 25 -19.12 8.98 -7.26
N THR A 26 -20.39 8.78 -7.57
CA THR A 26 -21.46 8.57 -6.57
C THR A 26 -21.66 7.10 -6.22
N THR A 27 -21.04 6.19 -6.97
CA THR A 27 -21.07 4.75 -6.73
C THR A 27 -20.00 4.32 -5.73
N PRO A 28 -20.19 3.18 -5.03
CA PRO A 28 -19.18 2.60 -4.15
C PRO A 28 -17.79 2.48 -4.79
N LYS A 29 -16.73 2.56 -3.96
CA LYS A 29 -15.32 2.38 -4.39
C LYS A 29 -15.10 1.02 -5.07
N VAL A 30 -15.73 -0.01 -4.54
CA VAL A 30 -15.66 -1.36 -5.12
C VAL A 30 -17.01 -1.78 -5.68
N ARG A 31 -16.98 -2.45 -6.83
CA ARG A 31 -18.20 -2.89 -7.51
C ARG A 31 -18.99 -3.93 -6.71
N ASN A 32 -18.30 -4.83 -6.02
CA ASN A 32 -18.90 -5.92 -5.25
C ASN A 32 -18.15 -6.11 -3.93
N ILE A 33 -18.72 -5.60 -2.83
CA ILE A 33 -18.09 -5.67 -1.51
C ILE A 33 -17.87 -7.10 -1.00
N ARG A 34 -18.63 -8.09 -1.49
CA ARG A 34 -18.46 -9.49 -1.06
C ARG A 34 -17.08 -10.04 -1.42
N GLU A 35 -16.59 -9.72 -2.62
CA GLU A 35 -15.24 -10.12 -3.09
C GLU A 35 -14.14 -9.62 -2.15
N TRP A 36 -14.34 -8.46 -1.54
CA TRP A 36 -13.39 -7.84 -0.61
C TRP A 36 -13.52 -8.37 0.82
N LYS A 37 -14.76 -8.59 1.27
CA LYS A 37 -15.05 -9.13 2.62
C LYS A 37 -14.45 -10.53 2.79
N ASP A 38 -14.50 -11.34 1.74
CA ASP A 38 -14.08 -12.73 1.78
C ASP A 38 -12.56 -12.92 1.65
N ILE A 39 -11.80 -11.86 1.35
CA ILE A 39 -10.33 -11.92 1.30
C ILE A 39 -9.79 -12.37 2.65
N LYS A 40 -9.18 -13.56 2.66
CA LYS A 40 -8.41 -14.06 3.80
C LYS A 40 -6.95 -13.69 3.64
N MET A 41 -6.30 -13.53 4.79
CA MET A 41 -4.86 -13.38 4.84
C MET A 41 -4.20 -14.65 4.31
N PHE A 42 -3.25 -14.48 3.42
CA PHE A 42 -2.35 -15.55 2.99
C PHE A 42 -1.01 -15.38 3.69
N LEU A 43 -0.50 -16.47 4.26
CA LEU A 43 0.81 -16.53 4.91
C LEU A 43 1.66 -17.63 4.26
N PRO A 44 3.01 -17.58 4.41
CA PRO A 44 3.87 -18.66 3.99
C PRO A 44 3.52 -19.98 4.66
N GLU A 45 3.86 -21.10 4.02
CA GLU A 45 3.65 -22.42 4.59
C GLU A 45 4.33 -22.54 5.98
N GLY A 46 3.58 -23.06 6.95
CA GLY A 46 4.02 -23.20 8.33
C GLY A 46 3.89 -21.93 9.21
N ALA A 47 3.62 -20.76 8.63
CA ALA A 47 3.38 -19.55 9.40
C ALA A 47 1.92 -19.47 9.89
N THR A 48 1.75 -19.15 11.18
CA THR A 48 0.42 -18.96 11.80
C THR A 48 0.10 -17.49 12.10
N VAL A 49 1.10 -16.62 12.01
CA VAL A 49 0.99 -15.16 12.22
C VAL A 49 1.80 -14.41 11.15
N PRO A 50 1.44 -13.15 10.83
CA PRO A 50 2.24 -12.29 9.96
C PRO A 50 3.66 -12.09 10.46
N ARG A 51 4.57 -11.79 9.54
CA ARG A 51 5.91 -11.33 9.86
C ARG A 51 5.83 -10.07 10.72
N PRO A 52 6.48 -10.03 11.89
CA PRO A 52 6.58 -8.82 12.68
C PRO A 52 7.22 -7.69 11.89
N LEU A 53 6.62 -6.49 11.97
CA LEU A 53 7.11 -5.30 11.31
C LEU A 53 7.56 -4.30 12.37
N ASP A 54 8.86 -4.14 12.49
CA ASP A 54 9.46 -3.11 13.32
C ASP A 54 9.96 -1.97 12.42
N PRO A 55 9.28 -0.82 12.39
CA PRO A 55 9.68 0.32 11.55
C PRO A 55 11.01 0.96 11.96
N PHE A 56 11.48 0.70 13.18
CA PHE A 56 12.71 1.28 13.74
C PHE A 56 13.83 0.25 13.92
N GLY A 57 13.55 -1.03 13.63
CA GLY A 57 14.48 -2.13 13.73
C GLY A 57 15.58 -2.11 12.66
N ALA A 58 16.47 -3.11 12.74
CA ALA A 58 17.60 -3.25 11.82
C ALA A 58 17.17 -3.63 10.38
N THR A 59 16.05 -4.34 10.25
CA THR A 59 15.50 -4.75 8.94
C THR A 59 14.84 -3.55 8.27
N LYS A 60 15.28 -3.21 7.07
CA LYS A 60 14.65 -2.10 6.32
C LYS A 60 13.29 -2.55 5.78
N ILE A 61 12.31 -1.68 5.94
CA ILE A 61 10.98 -1.84 5.36
C ILE A 61 10.83 -0.81 4.25
N TYR A 62 10.59 -1.27 3.03
CA TYR A 62 10.26 -0.43 1.89
C TYR A 62 8.77 -0.48 1.58
N VAL A 63 8.26 0.57 0.95
CA VAL A 63 6.86 0.71 0.54
C VAL A 63 6.78 1.27 -0.88
N TRP A 64 5.77 0.84 -1.63
CA TRP A 64 5.37 1.39 -2.93
C TRP A 64 4.02 0.79 -3.37
N SER A 65 3.38 1.35 -4.40
CA SER A 65 2.07 0.91 -4.88
C SER A 65 1.85 1.24 -6.35
N ASP A 66 0.85 0.61 -6.97
CA ASP A 66 0.32 0.95 -8.31
C ASP A 66 1.38 0.83 -9.40
N LEU A 67 2.08 -0.31 -9.39
CA LEU A 67 3.14 -0.62 -10.34
C LEU A 67 2.62 -0.70 -11.76
N HIS A 68 1.45 -1.34 -11.93
CA HIS A 68 0.81 -1.53 -13.22
C HIS A 68 1.76 -2.12 -14.27
N PHE A 69 2.54 -3.15 -13.91
CA PHE A 69 3.39 -3.85 -14.89
C PHE A 69 2.60 -4.26 -16.14
N GLY A 70 3.15 -3.94 -17.31
CA GLY A 70 2.51 -4.22 -18.60
C GLY A 70 1.24 -3.42 -18.91
N HIS A 71 0.94 -2.33 -18.21
CA HIS A 71 -0.22 -1.49 -18.51
C HIS A 71 0.19 -0.29 -19.40
N GLU A 72 -0.21 -0.28 -20.67
CA GLU A 72 0.13 0.84 -21.58
C GLU A 72 -0.64 2.12 -21.24
N ASN A 73 -1.94 1.99 -20.94
CA ASN A 73 -2.82 3.15 -20.77
C ASN A 73 -2.49 4.00 -19.54
N ILE A 74 -1.90 3.41 -18.48
CA ILE A 74 -1.53 4.17 -17.27
C ILE A 74 -0.48 5.25 -17.55
N ILE A 75 0.37 5.03 -18.56
CA ILE A 75 1.39 6.00 -18.97
C ILE A 75 0.72 7.31 -19.37
N LYS A 76 -0.26 7.24 -20.27
CA LYS A 76 -1.02 8.41 -20.70
C LYS A 76 -1.90 8.96 -19.58
N TYR A 77 -2.52 8.07 -18.79
CA TYR A 77 -3.46 8.47 -17.74
C TYR A 77 -2.80 9.32 -16.64
N CYS A 78 -1.59 8.93 -16.20
CA CYS A 78 -0.85 9.61 -15.13
C CYS A 78 0.35 10.43 -15.63
N ASN A 79 0.51 10.57 -16.94
CA ASN A 79 1.68 11.19 -17.57
C ASN A 79 3.01 10.58 -17.06
N ARG A 80 3.08 9.25 -16.94
CA ARG A 80 4.30 8.57 -16.50
C ARG A 80 5.42 8.82 -17.52
N PRO A 81 6.69 9.01 -17.09
CA PRO A 81 7.80 9.38 -17.96
C PRO A 81 8.39 8.17 -18.70
N PHE A 82 7.54 7.33 -19.29
CA PHE A 82 7.95 6.14 -20.02
C PHE A 82 7.35 6.14 -21.42
N PRO A 83 8.10 5.72 -22.44
CA PRO A 83 7.60 5.71 -23.81
C PRO A 83 6.62 4.55 -24.09
N ASN A 84 6.69 3.46 -23.33
CA ASN A 84 5.82 2.28 -23.45
C ASN A 84 5.87 1.43 -22.17
N LYS A 85 4.94 0.47 -22.04
CA LYS A 85 4.83 -0.42 -20.88
C LYS A 85 6.02 -1.34 -20.68
N GLU A 86 6.72 -1.75 -21.74
CA GLU A 86 7.89 -2.62 -21.65
C GLU A 86 9.03 -1.89 -20.93
N LEU A 87 9.34 -0.67 -21.36
CA LEU A 87 10.38 0.16 -20.75
C LEU A 87 10.00 0.65 -19.35
N MET A 88 8.71 0.94 -19.11
CA MET A 88 8.21 1.21 -17.75
C MET A 88 8.45 0.01 -16.82
N THR A 89 8.07 -1.18 -17.26
CA THR A 89 8.20 -2.42 -16.48
C THR A 89 9.67 -2.69 -16.14
N GLN A 90 10.56 -2.62 -17.13
CA GLN A 90 11.99 -2.80 -16.95
C GLN A 90 12.59 -1.76 -16.00
N CYS A 91 12.20 -0.49 -16.13
CA CYS A 91 12.71 0.58 -15.27
C CYS A 91 12.27 0.39 -13.81
N LEU A 92 11.00 0.07 -13.56
CA LEU A 92 10.48 -0.20 -12.22
C LEU A 92 11.20 -1.39 -11.55
N ILE A 93 11.43 -2.47 -12.31
CA ILE A 93 12.22 -3.63 -11.84
C ILE A 93 13.65 -3.20 -11.48
N GLY A 94 14.32 -2.49 -12.38
CA GLY A 94 15.69 -2.03 -12.15
C GLY A 94 15.81 -1.07 -10.96
N ASN A 95 14.83 -0.18 -10.79
CA ASN A 95 14.76 0.73 -9.65
C ASN A 95 14.53 0.01 -8.32
N TYR A 96 13.71 -1.05 -8.32
CA TYR A 96 13.54 -1.92 -7.16
C TYR A 96 14.86 -2.61 -6.77
N GLN A 97 15.50 -3.28 -7.73
CA GLN A 97 16.71 -4.06 -7.49
C GLN A 97 17.92 -3.20 -7.08
N LYS A 98 17.89 -1.89 -7.36
CA LYS A 98 18.91 -0.94 -6.90
C LYS A 98 18.85 -0.62 -5.41
N VAL A 99 17.69 -0.78 -4.76
CA VAL A 99 17.47 -0.30 -3.38
C VAL A 99 17.11 -1.40 -2.39
N VAL A 100 16.49 -2.49 -2.85
CA VAL A 100 16.04 -3.60 -2.01
C VAL A 100 17.04 -4.75 -2.04
N ASN A 101 17.42 -5.25 -0.86
CA ASN A 101 18.23 -6.46 -0.64
C ASN A 101 17.38 -7.65 -0.18
N HIS A 102 17.98 -8.84 -0.13
CA HIS A 102 17.27 -10.08 0.22
C HIS A 102 16.70 -10.11 1.64
N ASP A 103 17.35 -9.44 2.58
CA ASP A 103 16.93 -9.40 4.00
C ASP A 103 15.87 -8.32 4.28
N ASP A 104 15.64 -7.42 3.32
CA ASP A 104 14.68 -6.33 3.46
C ASP A 104 13.23 -6.83 3.33
N ILE A 105 12.29 -6.06 3.86
CA ILE A 105 10.84 -6.27 3.71
C ILE A 105 10.29 -5.22 2.74
N VAL A 106 9.37 -5.61 1.87
CA VAL A 106 8.70 -4.66 0.97
C VAL A 106 7.20 -4.85 0.99
N ILE A 107 6.48 -3.77 1.29
CA ILE A 107 5.02 -3.70 1.28
C ILE A 107 4.57 -3.08 -0.05
N PHE A 108 3.72 -3.80 -0.77
CA PHE A 108 3.12 -3.40 -2.03
C PHE A 108 1.69 -2.98 -1.76
N GLY A 109 1.34 -1.72 -2.04
CA GLY A 109 0.01 -1.14 -1.82
C GLY A 109 -1.04 -1.53 -2.86
N GLY A 110 -0.80 -2.59 -3.65
CA GLY A 110 -1.74 -3.12 -4.64
C GLY A 110 -1.47 -2.69 -6.07
N ASP A 111 -2.29 -3.23 -6.98
CA ASP A 111 -2.28 -3.00 -8.42
C ASP A 111 -0.92 -3.30 -9.06
N VAL A 112 -0.50 -4.56 -8.89
CA VAL A 112 0.84 -5.05 -9.29
C VAL A 112 1.01 -4.99 -10.81
N GLY A 113 0.02 -5.42 -11.58
CA GLY A 113 0.14 -5.40 -13.04
C GLY A 113 -1.03 -5.96 -13.81
N PHE A 114 -0.95 -5.77 -15.13
CA PHE A 114 -1.98 -6.13 -16.11
C PHE A 114 -1.52 -7.29 -17.02
N MET A 115 -0.37 -7.88 -16.72
CA MET A 115 0.14 -9.06 -17.40
C MET A 115 -0.56 -10.32 -16.90
N LYS A 116 -0.35 -11.45 -17.59
CA LYS A 116 -0.82 -12.76 -17.11
C LYS A 116 -0.14 -13.11 -15.79
N GLU A 117 -0.85 -13.84 -14.92
CA GLU A 117 -0.37 -14.21 -13.59
C GLU A 117 1.03 -14.84 -13.59
N HIS A 118 1.31 -15.80 -14.49
CA HIS A 118 2.65 -16.40 -14.57
C HIS A 118 3.75 -15.38 -14.88
N ALA A 119 3.49 -14.43 -15.78
CA ALA A 119 4.48 -13.41 -16.14
C ALA A 119 4.70 -12.39 -15.01
N LEU A 120 3.65 -12.08 -14.25
CA LEU A 120 3.80 -11.29 -13.02
C LEU A 120 4.62 -12.07 -11.98
N ASN A 121 4.38 -13.37 -11.83
CA ASN A 121 5.12 -14.22 -10.91
C ASN A 121 6.58 -14.38 -11.31
N ASP A 122 6.90 -14.48 -12.60
CA ASP A 122 8.27 -14.48 -13.10
C ASP A 122 9.00 -13.20 -12.67
N ILE A 123 8.35 -12.04 -12.78
CA ILE A 123 8.88 -10.76 -12.28
C ILE A 123 9.01 -10.77 -10.75
N LEU A 124 7.99 -11.18 -10.01
CA LEU A 124 8.02 -11.14 -8.54
C LEU A 124 9.08 -12.07 -7.95
N ASN A 125 9.33 -13.23 -8.58
CA ASN A 125 10.31 -14.22 -8.14
C ASN A 125 11.76 -13.73 -8.29
N GLN A 126 12.06 -12.83 -9.24
CA GLN A 126 13.39 -12.22 -9.39
C GLN A 126 13.61 -10.98 -8.50
N LEU A 127 12.57 -10.48 -7.81
CA LEU A 127 12.70 -9.34 -6.92
C LEU A 127 13.14 -9.81 -5.51
N PRO A 128 14.27 -9.28 -4.98
CA PRO A 128 14.74 -9.63 -3.64
C PRO A 128 13.78 -9.19 -2.53
N GLY A 129 13.99 -9.68 -1.31
CA GLY A 129 13.25 -9.26 -0.14
C GLY A 129 11.99 -10.07 0.15
N TYR A 130 11.50 -9.93 1.38
CA TYR A 130 10.24 -10.50 1.85
C TYR A 130 9.09 -9.59 1.43
N LYS A 131 8.20 -10.11 0.57
CA LYS A 131 7.19 -9.31 -0.14
C LYS A 131 5.82 -9.49 0.49
N ILE A 132 5.19 -8.38 0.86
CA ILE A 132 3.84 -8.31 1.42
C ILE A 132 2.96 -7.54 0.43
N LEU A 133 1.83 -8.12 0.02
CA LEU A 133 0.84 -7.45 -0.83
C LEU A 133 -0.37 -7.01 -0.01
N ILE A 134 -0.78 -5.76 -0.20
CA ILE A 134 -2.13 -5.27 0.10
C ILE A 134 -2.91 -5.30 -1.21
N TYR A 135 -3.96 -6.10 -1.29
CA TYR A 135 -4.68 -6.29 -2.56
C TYR A 135 -5.29 -4.99 -3.07
N GLY A 136 -4.98 -4.66 -4.33
CA GLY A 136 -5.70 -3.69 -5.13
C GLY A 136 -6.76 -4.31 -6.03
N ASN A 137 -7.52 -3.46 -6.71
CA ASN A 137 -8.63 -3.92 -7.55
C ASN A 137 -8.17 -4.59 -8.85
N HIS A 138 -6.94 -4.33 -9.30
CA HIS A 138 -6.32 -5.00 -10.45
C HIS A 138 -5.55 -6.26 -10.08
N ASP A 139 -5.41 -6.56 -8.79
CA ASP A 139 -4.92 -7.84 -8.30
C ASP A 139 -6.04 -8.92 -8.24
N MET A 140 -7.20 -8.60 -8.82
CA MET A 140 -8.34 -9.48 -8.97
C MET A 140 -8.75 -9.60 -10.44
N HIS A 141 -9.10 -10.81 -10.86
CA HIS A 141 -9.70 -11.06 -12.15
C HIS A 141 -11.08 -11.72 -11.99
N ARG A 142 -12.14 -11.03 -12.44
CA ARG A 142 -13.54 -11.52 -12.35
C ARG A 142 -13.94 -11.95 -10.93
N GLY A 143 -13.51 -11.18 -9.93
CA GLY A 143 -13.79 -11.42 -8.52
C GLY A 143 -12.93 -12.50 -7.86
N GLN A 144 -11.96 -13.07 -8.57
CA GLN A 144 -10.98 -14.01 -8.01
C GLN A 144 -9.64 -13.30 -7.81
N LEU A 145 -9.06 -13.47 -6.61
CA LEU A 145 -7.71 -12.99 -6.30
C LEU A 145 -6.69 -13.68 -7.20
N LEU A 146 -5.75 -12.91 -7.77
CA LEU A 146 -4.61 -13.47 -8.46
C LEU A 146 -3.69 -14.20 -7.48
N ASN A 147 -3.15 -15.34 -7.90
CA ASN A 147 -2.19 -16.08 -7.10
C ASN A 147 -0.76 -15.56 -7.32
N LEU A 148 -0.50 -14.35 -6.84
CA LEU A 148 0.77 -13.67 -7.00
C LEU A 148 1.82 -14.17 -6.00
N ALA A 149 3.08 -14.24 -6.44
CA ALA A 149 4.25 -14.74 -5.70
C ALA A 149 4.75 -13.78 -4.59
N PHE A 150 3.85 -13.48 -3.66
CA PHE A 150 4.13 -12.75 -2.42
C PHE A 150 4.22 -13.71 -1.24
N ASN A 151 5.03 -13.37 -0.25
CA ASN A 151 5.13 -14.13 0.97
C ASN A 151 3.85 -13.98 1.81
N GLU A 152 3.31 -12.77 1.88
CA GLU A 152 2.03 -12.49 2.55
C GLU A 152 1.10 -11.68 1.66
N ARG A 153 -0.20 -11.89 1.79
CA ARG A 153 -1.23 -11.13 1.07
C ARG A 153 -2.38 -10.78 1.99
N HIS A 154 -2.79 -9.52 1.99
CA HIS A 154 -3.73 -8.93 2.94
C HIS A 154 -4.76 -8.05 2.25
N LEU A 155 -5.95 -7.91 2.84
CA LEU A 155 -6.90 -6.86 2.47
C LEU A 155 -6.40 -5.47 2.92
N CYS A 156 -5.88 -5.42 4.14
CA CYS A 156 -5.31 -4.26 4.81
C CYS A 156 -4.30 -4.74 5.85
N LEU A 157 -3.35 -3.90 6.21
CA LEU A 157 -2.29 -4.20 7.17
C LEU A 157 -2.15 -3.03 8.15
N VAL A 158 -1.91 -3.35 9.42
CA VAL A 158 -1.74 -2.35 10.49
C VAL A 158 -0.32 -2.46 11.02
N ILE A 159 0.37 -1.32 11.10
CA ILE A 159 1.64 -1.19 11.81
C ILE A 159 1.42 -0.24 12.98
N ASN A 160 1.67 -0.73 14.19
CA ASN A 160 1.73 0.13 15.37
C ASN A 160 3.08 0.84 15.39
N VAL A 161 3.06 2.16 15.52
CA VAL A 161 4.27 2.95 15.75
C VAL A 161 4.22 3.38 17.20
N GLU A 162 5.16 2.84 17.98
CA GLU A 162 5.42 3.23 19.35
C GLU A 162 6.61 4.19 19.32
N ASP A 163 6.36 5.45 19.66
CA ASP A 163 7.36 6.52 19.66
C ASP A 163 7.20 7.38 20.92
N VAL A 164 8.27 8.09 21.31
CA VAL A 164 8.30 8.85 22.56
C VAL A 164 7.20 9.91 22.54
N ASP A 165 6.21 9.71 23.43
CA ASP A 165 5.01 10.55 23.60
C ASP A 165 4.02 10.57 22.41
N MET A 166 4.20 9.70 21.40
CA MET A 166 3.42 9.71 20.15
C MET A 166 3.13 8.30 19.61
N ASP A 167 2.27 7.56 20.31
CA ASP A 167 1.75 6.29 19.79
C ASP A 167 0.67 6.52 18.72
N TYR A 168 0.86 5.93 17.55
CA TYR A 168 -0.11 5.97 16.45
C TYR A 168 -0.08 4.70 15.60
N GLN A 169 -1.08 4.55 14.73
CA GLN A 169 -1.21 3.39 13.85
C GLN A 169 -1.20 3.79 12.38
N LEU A 170 -0.42 3.07 11.59
CA LEU A 170 -0.45 3.14 10.13
C LEU A 170 -1.39 2.05 9.61
N LEU A 171 -2.46 2.47 8.93
CA LEU A 171 -3.42 1.58 8.28
C LEU A 171 -3.15 1.57 6.77
N PHE A 172 -2.55 0.48 6.30
CA PHE A 172 -2.28 0.23 4.89
C PHE A 172 -3.52 -0.35 4.21
N THR A 173 -3.98 0.33 3.17
CA THR A 173 -5.09 -0.09 2.32
C THR A 173 -4.74 0.21 0.87
N HIS A 174 -5.37 -0.44 -0.11
CA HIS A 174 -5.17 -0.02 -1.49
C HIS A 174 -5.95 1.28 -1.78
N TYR A 175 -7.26 1.27 -1.52
CA TYR A 175 -8.09 2.45 -1.67
C TYR A 175 -7.85 3.44 -0.51
N PRO A 176 -7.74 4.75 -0.78
CA PRO A 176 -7.80 5.73 0.29
C PRO A 176 -9.17 5.68 0.98
N MET A 177 -9.15 5.65 2.31
CA MET A 177 -10.34 5.80 3.14
C MET A 177 -10.85 7.24 3.12
N ASP A 178 -12.12 7.49 3.42
CA ASP A 178 -12.56 8.85 3.72
C ASP A 178 -11.91 9.35 5.03
N GLN A 179 -11.42 10.60 5.06
CA GLN A 179 -10.72 11.15 6.23
C GLN A 179 -11.56 11.13 7.52
N LEU A 180 -12.89 11.18 7.39
CA LEU A 180 -13.83 11.14 8.50
C LEU A 180 -13.98 9.74 9.08
N ASN A 181 -13.70 8.71 8.27
CA ASN A 181 -13.75 7.31 8.66
C ASN A 181 -12.42 6.80 9.21
N ILE A 182 -11.33 7.58 9.10
CA ILE A 182 -10.04 7.26 9.71
C ILE A 182 -10.07 7.66 11.20
N PRO A 183 -9.95 6.69 12.12
CA PRO A 183 -9.97 6.96 13.55
C PRO A 183 -8.84 7.91 13.99
N GLN A 184 -9.03 8.57 15.13
CA GLN A 184 -8.01 9.44 15.71
C GLN A 184 -6.78 8.62 16.12
N GLY A 185 -5.58 9.11 15.81
CA GLY A 185 -4.32 8.36 16.03
C GLY A 185 -4.08 7.27 14.98
N CYS A 186 -4.91 7.19 13.94
CA CYS A 186 -4.66 6.36 12.76
C CYS A 186 -4.36 7.23 11.53
N TYR A 187 -3.49 6.72 10.66
CA TYR A 187 -3.09 7.35 9.41
C TYR A 187 -3.21 6.34 8.29
N ASN A 188 -3.87 6.74 7.21
CA ASN A 188 -4.11 5.86 6.07
C ASN A 188 -2.98 5.97 5.05
N VAL A 189 -2.28 4.86 4.85
CA VAL A 189 -1.24 4.71 3.85
C VAL A 189 -1.83 3.95 2.68
N HIS A 190 -1.88 4.56 1.50
CA HIS A 190 -2.70 4.05 0.41
C HIS A 190 -2.07 4.19 -0.98
N GLY A 191 -2.71 3.56 -1.97
CA GLY A 191 -2.41 3.71 -3.40
C GLY A 191 -3.61 4.24 -4.18
N HIS A 192 -3.92 3.61 -5.31
CA HIS A 192 -5.15 3.70 -6.11
C HIS A 192 -5.41 5.02 -6.85
N ILE A 193 -5.14 6.17 -6.24
CA ILE A 193 -5.49 7.49 -6.83
C ILE A 193 -4.35 8.11 -7.65
N HIS A 194 -3.26 7.35 -7.86
CA HIS A 194 -2.10 7.72 -8.66
C HIS A 194 -1.53 9.09 -8.32
N ASP A 195 -1.37 9.99 -9.29
CA ASP A 195 -0.80 11.32 -9.18
C ASP A 195 -1.62 12.30 -8.32
N LYS A 196 -2.85 11.92 -7.92
CA LYS A 196 -3.70 12.73 -7.05
C LYS A 196 -3.29 12.66 -5.60
N LEU A 197 -3.74 13.66 -4.84
CA LEU A 197 -3.58 13.75 -3.39
C LEU A 197 -4.94 13.87 -2.71
N VAL A 198 -5.06 13.23 -1.54
CA VAL A 198 -6.18 13.49 -0.63
C VAL A 198 -5.83 14.72 0.22
N PRO A 199 -6.70 15.73 0.29
CA PRO A 199 -6.49 16.87 1.17
C PRO A 199 -6.36 16.46 2.65
N GLY A 200 -5.56 17.20 3.41
CA GLY A 200 -5.34 16.95 4.84
C GLY A 200 -4.02 16.24 5.12
N ASN A 201 -3.87 15.76 6.36
CA ASN A 201 -2.61 15.20 6.88
C ASN A 201 -2.74 13.74 7.37
N LYS A 202 -3.90 13.11 7.14
CA LYS A 202 -4.15 11.70 7.50
C LYS A 202 -3.75 10.69 6.42
N HIS A 203 -3.38 11.16 5.23
CA HIS A 203 -3.14 10.32 4.06
C HIS A 203 -1.70 10.37 3.58
N ILE A 204 -1.16 9.20 3.25
CA ILE A 204 0.15 9.05 2.61
C ILE A 204 -0.04 8.20 1.35
N ASN A 205 0.20 8.79 0.19
CA ASN A 205 0.08 8.12 -1.10
C ASN A 205 1.40 7.44 -1.49
N LEU A 206 1.33 6.13 -1.75
CA LEU A 206 2.43 5.24 -2.14
C LEU A 206 2.52 4.97 -3.64
N CYS A 207 1.60 5.49 -4.46
CA CYS A 207 1.65 5.29 -5.91
C CYS A 207 3.02 5.71 -6.45
N VAL A 208 3.56 4.95 -7.41
CA VAL A 208 4.90 5.16 -7.96
C VAL A 208 5.15 6.57 -8.51
N GLU A 209 4.10 7.30 -8.89
CA GLU A 209 4.12 8.70 -9.27
C GLU A 209 4.68 9.61 -8.15
N HIS A 210 4.42 9.28 -6.88
CA HIS A 210 4.88 10.06 -5.72
C HIS A 210 6.22 9.57 -5.15
N THR A 211 6.59 8.31 -5.41
CA THR A 211 7.82 7.71 -4.87
C THR A 211 9.02 7.82 -5.81
N GLY A 212 8.85 8.45 -6.98
CA GLY A 212 9.88 8.53 -8.01
C GLY A 212 10.13 7.19 -8.68
N TYR A 213 9.08 6.38 -8.88
CA TYR A 213 9.11 5.10 -9.57
C TYR A 213 10.10 4.09 -8.96
N LYS A 214 10.19 4.07 -7.63
CA LYS A 214 11.02 3.14 -6.86
C LYS A 214 10.40 2.86 -5.48
N PRO A 215 10.77 1.75 -4.83
CA PRO A 215 10.50 1.57 -3.40
C PRO A 215 11.17 2.66 -2.58
N VAL A 216 10.47 3.14 -1.55
CA VAL A 216 10.98 4.14 -0.60
C VAL A 216 10.92 3.58 0.81
N LEU A 217 11.85 4.00 1.68
CA LEU A 217 11.89 3.51 3.06
C LEU A 217 10.64 3.98 3.82
N LEU A 218 10.00 3.04 4.54
CA LEU A 218 8.85 3.29 5.39
C LEU A 218 9.13 4.42 6.39
N LYS A 219 10.31 4.36 7.03
CA LYS A 219 10.76 5.34 8.03
C LYS A 219 10.81 6.76 7.44
N ASP A 220 11.47 6.91 6.30
CA ASP A 220 11.74 8.23 5.71
C ASP A 220 10.52 8.79 4.97
N TYR A 221 9.75 7.91 4.33
CA TYR A 221 8.64 8.34 3.49
C TYR A 221 7.32 8.43 4.27
N VAL A 222 6.96 7.40 5.02
CA VAL A 222 5.67 7.34 5.72
C VAL A 222 5.79 7.93 7.12
N ILE A 223 6.67 7.38 7.95
CA ILE A 223 6.77 7.75 9.37
C ILE A 223 7.15 9.22 9.54
N ALA A 224 8.14 9.72 8.81
CA ALA A 224 8.52 11.14 8.93
C ALA A 224 7.35 12.10 8.61
N ARG A 225 6.45 11.73 7.68
CA ARG A 225 5.24 12.53 7.37
C ARG A 225 4.18 12.38 8.45
N THR A 226 3.93 11.15 8.87
CA THR A 226 2.93 10.84 9.90
C THR A 226 3.29 11.44 11.25
N HIS A 227 4.54 11.33 11.67
CA HIS A 227 5.04 11.88 12.92
C HIS A 227 4.85 13.40 13.00
N ARG A 228 5.06 14.13 11.90
CA ARG A 228 4.73 15.57 11.85
C ARG A 228 3.24 15.83 12.06
N ALA A 229 2.39 15.03 11.43
CA ALA A 229 0.95 15.17 11.56
C ALA A 229 0.45 14.80 12.96
N GLU A 230 1.05 13.80 13.60
CA GLU A 230 0.72 13.34 14.94
C GLU A 230 1.21 14.32 16.02
N ALA A 231 2.44 14.83 15.91
CA ALA A 231 2.95 15.89 16.78
C ALA A 231 2.03 17.12 16.74
N ALA A 232 1.61 17.54 15.54
CA ALA A 232 0.67 18.65 15.38
C ALA A 232 -0.70 18.36 16.03
N ARG A 233 -1.21 17.13 15.91
CA ARG A 233 -2.47 16.70 16.55
C ARG A 233 -2.39 16.74 18.08
N LEU A 234 -1.23 16.41 18.64
CA LEU A 234 -0.98 16.37 20.08
C LEU A 234 -0.52 17.72 20.65
N GLY A 235 -0.30 18.74 19.80
CA GLY A 235 0.22 20.04 20.24
C GLY A 235 1.68 20.00 20.68
N LEU A 236 2.44 19.00 20.22
CA LEU A 236 3.86 18.84 20.52
C LEU A 236 4.71 19.66 19.52
N ALA A 237 5.80 20.25 20.00
CA ALA A 237 6.76 20.89 19.12
C ALA A 237 7.48 19.81 18.30
N TYR A 238 7.39 19.89 16.96
CA TYR A 238 8.14 19.00 16.10
C TYR A 238 9.62 19.42 16.09
N VAL A 239 10.46 18.62 16.73
CA VAL A 239 11.92 18.74 16.68
C VAL A 239 12.40 17.65 15.72
N GLY A 240 12.42 17.94 14.42
CA GLY A 240 12.85 17.01 13.38
C GLY A 240 13.89 17.61 12.46
#